data_AF-A0A081AUB6-F1
#
_entry.id   AF-A0A081AUB6-F1
#
_cell.length_a   1.000
_cell.length_b   1.000
_cell.length_c   1.000
_cell.angle_alpha   90.00
_cell.angle_beta   90.00
_cell.angle_gamma   90.00
#
_symmetry.space_group_name_H-M   'P 1'
#
loop_
_entity.id
_entity.type
_entity.pdbx_description
1 polymer ?
#
loop_
_entity_poly.entity_id
_entity_poly.type
_entity_poly.pdbx_seq_one_letter_code
_entity_poly.pdbx_strand_id
1 'polypeptide(L)'
;MPRINSTWNPVMERGNPTRSDEVNKPIKKVKKFEIRREGAESNVRRPVELDEFLSLLMLMRTKRVDTNTAYMGGSVLILQWDMCARIDDMMKLQSRSFSPNTQYLSTLLFQLR
;
A
#
# COMPACT_ATOMS: atom_id res chain seq x y z
N MET A 1 -8.63 13.10 -19.32
CA MET A 1 -10.03 13.27 -18.86
C MET A 1 -10.85 13.90 -19.99
N PRO A 2 -12.05 13.41 -20.31
CA PRO A 2 -12.93 14.06 -21.27
C PRO A 2 -13.36 15.45 -20.77
N ARG A 3 -13.52 16.43 -21.68
CA ARG A 3 -14.09 17.77 -21.42
C ARG A 3 -13.39 18.62 -20.35
N ILE A 4 -12.07 18.49 -20.16
CA ILE A 4 -11.28 19.24 -19.14
C ILE A 4 -11.57 20.75 -19.11
N ASN A 5 -11.72 21.38 -20.28
CA ASN A 5 -11.93 22.82 -20.40
C ASN A 5 -13.40 23.26 -20.26
N SER A 6 -14.36 22.33 -20.31
CA SER A 6 -15.78 22.64 -20.21
C SER A 6 -16.19 22.85 -18.75
N THR A 7 -16.88 23.96 -18.47
CA THR A 7 -17.51 24.19 -17.16
C THR A 7 -18.65 23.19 -16.93
N TRP A 8 -18.89 22.82 -15.68
CA TRP A 8 -20.05 22.00 -15.30
C TRP A 8 -21.33 22.81 -15.43
N ASN A 9 -22.32 22.30 -16.17
CA ASN A 9 -23.68 22.83 -16.17
C ASN A 9 -24.57 21.92 -15.32
N PRO A 10 -25.04 22.37 -14.15
CA PRO A 10 -25.83 21.54 -13.24
C PRO A 10 -27.26 21.28 -13.75
N VAL A 11 -27.81 22.15 -14.59
CA VAL A 11 -29.19 22.00 -15.12
C VAL A 11 -29.23 20.93 -16.22
N MET A 12 -28.19 20.89 -17.04
CA MET A 12 -28.10 19.97 -18.19
C MET A 12 -27.25 18.72 -17.88
N GLU A 13 -26.70 18.61 -16.67
CA GLU A 13 -25.79 17.56 -16.21
C GLU A 13 -24.65 17.27 -17.21
N ARG A 14 -24.11 18.32 -17.83
CA ARG A 14 -23.11 18.22 -18.91
C ARG A 14 -21.90 19.08 -18.59
N GLY A 15 -20.72 18.58 -18.97
CA GLY A 15 -19.44 19.29 -18.82
C GLY A 15 -18.43 18.46 -18.03
N ASN A 16 -17.50 19.12 -17.34
CA ASN A 16 -16.55 18.48 -16.44
C ASN A 16 -17.11 18.41 -15.02
N PRO A 17 -17.47 17.24 -14.48
CA PRO A 17 -18.03 17.12 -13.13
C PRO A 17 -17.09 17.63 -12.03
N THR A 18 -15.77 17.59 -12.25
CA THR A 18 -14.78 18.08 -11.27
C THR A 18 -14.75 19.61 -11.16
N ARG A 19 -15.40 20.32 -12.09
CA ARG A 19 -15.62 21.77 -12.04
C ARG A 19 -16.97 22.16 -11.42
N SER A 20 -17.76 21.22 -10.93
CA SER A 20 -18.99 21.51 -10.18
C SER A 20 -18.68 22.25 -8.88
N ASP A 21 -19.45 23.29 -8.57
CA ASP A 21 -19.36 23.99 -7.29
C ASP A 21 -19.79 23.10 -6.11
N GLU A 22 -20.75 22.20 -6.32
CA GLU A 22 -21.21 21.25 -5.30
C GLU A 22 -20.11 20.29 -4.87
N VAL A 23 -19.20 19.94 -5.78
CA VAL A 23 -18.03 19.10 -5.50
C VAL A 23 -16.87 19.94 -4.97
N ASN A 24 -16.63 21.12 -5.54
CA ASN A 24 -15.48 21.94 -5.14
C ASN A 24 -15.64 22.63 -3.78
N LYS A 25 -16.87 22.99 -3.38
CA LYS A 25 -17.15 23.58 -2.06
C LYS A 25 -16.73 22.66 -0.90
N PRO A 26 -17.18 21.39 -0.81
CA PRO A 26 -16.75 20.50 0.25
C PRO A 26 -15.25 20.19 0.17
N ILE A 27 -14.66 20.03 -1.02
CA ILE A 27 -13.20 19.82 -1.16
C ILE A 27 -12.42 21.01 -0.58
N LYS A 28 -12.78 22.25 -0.94
CA LYS A 28 -12.15 23.46 -0.39
C LYS A 28 -12.34 23.56 1.12
N LYS A 29 -13.52 23.17 1.62
CA LYS A 29 -13.82 23.12 3.05
C LYS A 29 -12.90 22.13 3.77
N VAL A 30 -12.82 20.88 3.32
CA VAL A 30 -11.95 19.84 3.88
C VAL A 30 -10.49 20.29 3.90
N LYS A 31 -9.97 20.81 2.77
CA LYS A 31 -8.60 21.36 2.71
C LYS A 31 -8.35 22.46 3.74
N LYS A 32 -9.33 23.34 3.96
CA LYS A 32 -9.22 24.43 4.95
C LYS A 32 -9.16 23.90 6.38
N PHE A 33 -9.97 22.90 6.72
CA PHE A 33 -9.92 22.21 8.02
C PHE A 33 -8.59 21.46 8.22
N GLU A 34 -8.09 20.80 7.18
CA GLU A 34 -6.80 20.10 7.18
C GLU A 34 -5.63 21.06 7.46
N ILE A 35 -5.54 22.18 6.72
CA ILE A 35 -4.47 23.19 6.91
C ILE A 35 -4.50 23.79 8.32
N ARG A 36 -5.69 23.97 8.89
CA ARG A 36 -5.87 24.50 10.25
C ARG A 36 -5.66 23.46 11.34
N ARG A 37 -5.46 22.18 10.98
CA ARG A 37 -5.40 21.04 11.91
C ARG A 37 -6.65 20.93 12.79
N GLU A 38 -7.80 21.37 12.25
CA GLU A 38 -9.13 21.24 12.86
C GLU A 38 -9.83 19.94 12.42
N GLY A 39 -9.17 19.13 11.60
CA GLY A 39 -9.62 17.78 11.24
C GLY A 39 -9.41 16.77 12.38
N ALA A 40 -10.03 15.60 12.26
CA ALA A 40 -9.77 14.50 13.18
C ALA A 40 -8.28 14.13 13.16
N GLU A 41 -7.73 13.76 14.31
CA GLU A 41 -6.36 13.26 14.38
C GLU A 41 -6.20 12.04 13.48
N SER A 42 -5.06 11.98 12.80
CA SER A 42 -4.72 10.85 11.95
C SER A 42 -4.54 9.60 12.80
N ASN A 43 -5.40 8.59 12.59
CA ASN A 43 -5.22 7.26 13.16
C ASN A 43 -4.23 6.39 12.36
N VAL A 44 -3.43 7.01 11.47
CA VAL A 44 -2.44 6.29 10.66
C VAL A 44 -1.32 5.79 11.57
N ARG A 45 -1.08 4.48 11.52
CA ARG A 45 0.03 3.86 12.25
C ARG A 45 1.36 4.31 11.65
N ARG A 46 2.33 4.64 12.50
CA ARG A 46 3.71 4.92 12.09
C ARG A 46 4.28 3.70 11.34
N PRO A 47 5.03 3.89 10.24
CA PRO A 47 5.73 2.79 9.58
C PRO A 47 6.76 2.15 10.52
N VAL A 48 7.04 0.86 10.30
CA VAL A 48 8.09 0.13 11.02
C VAL A 48 9.44 0.57 10.47
N GLU A 49 10.37 0.90 11.35
CA GLU A 49 11.75 1.24 10.99
C GLU A 49 12.62 -0.01 10.87
N LEU A 50 13.73 0.10 10.12
CA LEU A 50 14.62 -1.04 9.86
C LEU A 50 15.13 -1.69 11.15
N ASP A 51 15.56 -0.88 12.13
CA ASP A 51 16.09 -1.39 13.40
C ASP A 51 15.02 -2.13 14.22
N GLU A 52 13.78 -1.64 14.17
CA GLU A 52 12.62 -2.29 14.80
C GLU A 52 12.31 -3.62 14.12
N PHE A 53 12.40 -3.66 12.79
CA PHE A 53 12.21 -4.85 11.99
C PHE A 53 13.28 -5.91 12.27
N LEU A 54 14.56 -5.52 12.33
CA LEU A 54 15.65 -6.42 12.69
C LEU A 54 15.48 -6.98 14.10
N SER A 55 15.08 -6.13 15.06
CA SER A 55 14.79 -6.54 16.44
C SER A 55 13.64 -7.56 16.49
N LEU A 56 12.59 -7.36 15.68
CA LEU A 56 11.48 -8.32 15.55
C LEU A 56 11.95 -9.69 15.03
N LEU A 57 12.80 -9.71 14.00
CA LEU A 57 13.36 -10.96 13.46
C LEU A 57 14.24 -11.69 14.48
N MET A 58 15.04 -10.96 15.27
CA MET A 58 15.82 -11.55 16.36
C MET A 58 14.91 -12.15 17.45
N LEU A 59 13.83 -11.46 17.80
CA LEU A 59 12.86 -11.96 18.78
C LEU A 59 12.17 -13.25 18.29
N MET A 60 11.85 -13.34 17.00
CA MET A 60 11.25 -14.55 16.44
C MET A 60 12.19 -15.75 16.46
N ARG A 61 13.48 -15.55 16.23
CA ARG A 61 14.49 -16.61 16.26
C ARG A 61 14.84 -17.08 17.67
N THR A 62 14.70 -16.20 18.67
CA THR A 62 15.07 -16.49 20.06
C THR A 62 13.93 -17.14 20.85
N LYS A 63 12.66 -16.95 20.44
CA LYS A 63 11.53 -17.64 21.05
C LYS A 63 11.55 -19.13 20.72
N ARG A 64 11.32 -19.98 21.72
CA ARG A 64 11.17 -21.44 21.61
C ARG A 64 9.83 -21.82 20.96
N VAL A 65 9.61 -21.35 19.73
CA VAL A 65 8.60 -21.91 18.84
C VAL A 65 9.24 -23.09 18.11
N ASP A 66 8.45 -24.08 17.71
CA ASP A 66 8.89 -25.10 16.76
C ASP A 66 9.73 -24.46 15.62
N THR A 67 10.91 -25.01 15.36
CA THR A 67 11.93 -24.41 14.49
C THR A 67 11.34 -24.12 13.10
N ASN A 68 10.50 -25.01 12.58
CA ASN A 68 9.82 -24.82 11.30
C ASN A 68 8.93 -23.57 11.28
N THR A 69 8.17 -23.33 12.35
CA THR A 69 7.26 -22.18 12.42
C THR A 69 8.05 -20.88 12.56
N ALA A 70 9.17 -20.89 13.30
CA ALA A 70 10.05 -19.73 13.43
C ALA A 70 10.69 -19.35 12.08
N TYR A 71 11.17 -20.33 11.30
CA TYR A 71 11.72 -20.07 9.96
C TYR A 71 10.66 -19.60 8.96
N MET A 72 9.47 -20.20 8.97
CA MET A 72 8.36 -19.78 8.11
C MET A 72 7.96 -18.33 8.41
N GLY A 73 7.71 -17.99 9.68
CA GLY A 73 7.29 -16.65 10.07
C GLY A 73 8.35 -15.59 9.77
N GLY A 74 9.63 -15.90 10.02
CA GLY A 74 10.74 -15.02 9.66
C GLY A 74 10.84 -14.79 8.15
N SER A 75 10.70 -15.85 7.35
CA SER A 75 10.77 -15.77 5.89
C SER A 75 9.64 -14.91 5.32
N VAL A 76 8.42 -15.06 5.84
CA VAL A 76 7.24 -14.28 5.42
C VAL A 76 7.41 -12.80 5.72
N LEU A 77 7.93 -12.46 6.90
CA LEU A 77 8.19 -11.07 7.27
C LEU A 77 9.27 -10.43 6.38
N ILE A 78 10.34 -11.17 6.07
CA ILE A 78 11.41 -10.71 5.17
C ILE A 78 10.85 -10.46 3.76
N LEU A 79 10.09 -11.41 3.22
CA LEU A 79 9.46 -11.26 1.91
C LEU A 79 8.48 -10.08 1.88
N GLN A 80 7.71 -9.88 2.94
CA GLN A 80 6.82 -8.71 3.08
C GLN A 80 7.60 -7.39 3.05
N TRP A 81 8.74 -7.33 3.74
CA TRP A 81 9.59 -6.14 3.79
C TRP A 81 10.23 -5.85 2.42
N ASP A 82 10.85 -6.85 1.80
CA ASP A 82 11.61 -6.67 0.55
C ASP A 82 10.70 -6.45 -0.67
N MET A 83 9.55 -7.11 -0.72
CA MET A 83 8.61 -6.98 -1.84
C MET A 83 7.53 -5.92 -1.62
N CYS A 84 7.48 -5.27 -0.44
CA CYS A 84 6.41 -4.36 -0.03
C CYS A 84 4.99 -4.95 -0.25
N ALA A 85 4.85 -6.26 -0.03
CA ALA A 85 3.64 -7.01 -0.33
C ALA A 85 2.77 -7.26 0.91
N ARG A 86 1.52 -7.68 0.73
CA ARG A 86 0.66 -8.08 1.85
C ARG A 86 1.15 -9.39 2.44
N ILE A 87 1.03 -9.54 3.76
CA ILE A 87 1.41 -10.78 4.45
C ILE A 87 0.63 -12.00 3.94
N ASP A 88 -0.67 -11.82 3.64
CA ASP A 88 -1.53 -12.87 3.08
C ASP A 88 -1.01 -13.41 1.73
N ASP A 89 -0.42 -12.52 0.92
CA ASP A 89 0.11 -12.86 -0.40
C ASP A 89 1.44 -13.62 -0.27
N MET A 90 2.29 -13.21 0.68
CA MET A 90 3.55 -13.89 0.96
C MET A 90 3.34 -15.30 1.54
N MET A 91 2.24 -15.51 2.27
CA MET A 91 1.86 -16.84 2.77
C MET A 91 1.39 -17.79 1.65
N LYS A 92 0.95 -17.27 0.50
CA LYS A 92 0.50 -18.06 -0.67
C LYS A 92 1.61 -18.26 -1.69
N LEU A 93 2.79 -17.75 -1.42
CA LEU A 93 3.94 -17.79 -2.32
C LEU A 93 4.37 -19.25 -2.54
N GLN A 94 4.51 -19.64 -3.80
CA GLN A 94 4.94 -20.97 -4.19
C GLN A 94 6.10 -20.87 -5.17
N SER A 95 6.93 -21.92 -5.26
CA SER A 95 8.07 -21.93 -6.19
C SER A 95 7.65 -21.69 -7.65
N ARG A 96 6.43 -22.13 -8.02
CA ARG A 96 5.83 -21.91 -9.35
C ARG A 96 5.41 -20.46 -9.63
N SER A 97 5.38 -19.60 -8.61
CA SER A 97 5.06 -18.17 -8.76
C SER A 97 6.23 -17.36 -9.31
N PHE A 98 7.42 -17.97 -9.37
CA PHE A 98 8.62 -17.36 -9.94
C PHE A 98 8.90 -17.93 -11.33
N SER A 99 9.27 -17.04 -12.25
CA SER A 99 9.75 -17.41 -13.57
C SER A 99 10.97 -16.57 -13.94
N PRO A 100 11.92 -17.12 -14.72
CA PRO A 100 13.07 -16.34 -15.17
C PRO A 100 12.60 -15.20 -16.07
N ASN A 101 13.16 -14.02 -15.88
CA ASN A 101 12.88 -12.89 -16.75
C ASN A 101 13.74 -12.97 -18.02
N THR A 102 13.10 -13.17 -19.18
CA THR A 102 13.81 -13.26 -20.47
C THR A 102 14.36 -11.92 -20.95
N GLN A 103 13.86 -10.79 -20.43
CA GLN A 103 14.34 -9.46 -20.79
C GLN A 103 15.52 -9.01 -19.92
N TYR A 104 15.53 -9.42 -18.65
CA TYR A 104 16.56 -9.03 -17.68
C TYR A 104 17.09 -10.25 -16.92
N LEU A 105 18.22 -10.78 -17.39
CA LEU A 105 18.79 -12.07 -16.99
C LEU A 105 19.08 -12.21 -15.48
N SER A 106 19.30 -11.08 -14.78
CA SER A 106 19.57 -11.03 -13.34
C SER A 106 18.30 -10.89 -12.48
N THR A 107 17.11 -11.00 -13.07
CA THR A 107 15.84 -10.78 -12.35
C THR A 107 14.89 -11.96 -12.52
N LEU A 108 14.00 -12.12 -11.53
CA LEU A 108 12.90 -13.07 -11.57
C LEU A 108 11.58 -12.31 -11.73
N LEU A 109 10.70 -12.84 -12.56
CA LEU A 109 9.32 -12.42 -12.65
C LEU A 109 8.51 -13.12 -11.56
N PHE A 110 7.75 -12.32 -10.83
CA PHE A 110 6.89 -12.77 -9.75
C PHE A 110 5.43 -12.57 -10.12
N GLN A 111 4.63 -13.64 -10.07
CA GLN A 111 3.19 -13.59 -10.29
C GLN A 111 2.45 -14.49 -9.29
N LEU A 112 1.62 -13.88 -8.44
CA LEU A 112 0.65 -14.60 -7.60
C LEU A 112 -0.49 -15.09 -8.50
N ARG A 113 -0.76 -16.39 -8.47
CA ARG A 113 -1.89 -17.02 -9.16
C ARG A 113 -2.92 -17.47 -8.15
#